data_AF-A0A3R7KI91-F1
#
_entry.id   AF-A0A3R7KI91-F1
#
_cell.length_a   1.000
_cell.length_b   1.000
_cell.length_c   1.000
_cell.angle_alpha   90.00
_cell.angle_beta   90.00
_cell.angle_gamma   90.00
#
_symmetry.space_group_name_H-M   'P 1'
#
loop_
_entity.id
_entity.type
_entity.pdbx_description
1 polymer ?
#
loop_
_entity_poly.entity_id
_entity_poly.type
_entity_poly.pdbx_seq_one_letter_code
_entity_poly.pdbx_strand_id
1 'polypeptide(L)' 'MEDVEEGSLVRWNGRTNPQVVTEVTETWFDVNSHSGSYYRFYPHDRYLINQQSDTEYDVDEFEIVGEVYDTSVW' A
#
# COMPACT_ATOMS: atom_id res chain seq x y z
N MET A 1 -2.09 6.88 11.58
CA MET A 1 -2.52 6.27 10.30
C MET A 1 -3.83 6.92 9.85
N GLU A 2 -4.02 8.21 10.11
CA GLU A 2 -5.36 8.84 10.11
C GLU A 2 -5.97 9.03 8.72
N ASP A 3 -5.22 8.78 7.64
CA ASP A 3 -5.68 9.01 6.27
C ASP A 3 -5.75 7.74 5.39
N VAL A 4 -5.26 6.58 5.86
CA VAL A 4 -5.26 5.34 5.05
C VAL A 4 -6.45 4.49 5.43
N GLU A 5 -7.35 4.25 4.47
CA GLU A 5 -8.56 3.43 4.64
C GLU A 5 -8.58 2.25 3.67
N GLU A 6 -9.35 1.22 3.98
CA GLU A 6 -9.61 0.13 3.03
C GLU A 6 -10.20 0.69 1.72
N GLY A 7 -9.66 0.27 0.58
CA GLY A 7 -10.01 0.82 -0.73
C GLY A 7 -9.21 2.06 -1.15
N SER A 8 -8.35 2.60 -0.27
CA SER A 8 -7.40 3.65 -0.66
C SER A 8 -6.42 3.15 -1.71
N LEU A 9 -6.08 4.04 -2.65
CA LEU A 9 -5.03 3.85 -3.64
C LEU A 9 -3.76 4.50 -3.14
N VAL A 10 -2.70 3.71 -2.99
CA VAL A 10 -1.42 4.15 -2.46
C VAL A 10 -0.28 3.88 -3.41
N ARG A 11 0.77 4.68 -3.31
CA ARG A 11 2.00 4.57 -4.08
C ARG A 11 3.19 4.78 -3.16
N TRP A 12 4.30 4.11 -3.44
CA TRP A 12 5.53 4.27 -2.69
C TRP A 12 6.76 4.18 -3.60
N ASN A 13 7.88 4.75 -3.14
CA ASN A 13 9.20 4.71 -3.80
C ASN A 13 9.12 4.92 -5.33
N GLY A 14 8.32 5.89 -5.78
CA GLY A 14 8.15 6.20 -7.20
C GLY A 14 7.46 5.13 -8.07
N ARG A 15 6.78 4.13 -7.49
CA ARG A 15 6.06 3.10 -8.26
C ARG A 15 5.09 3.71 -9.27
N THR A 16 5.09 3.20 -10.50
CA THR A 16 4.23 3.74 -11.58
C THR A 16 2.74 3.47 -11.37
N ASN A 17 2.40 2.31 -10.80
CA ASN A 17 1.02 1.88 -10.64
C ASN A 17 0.62 1.98 -9.16
N PRO A 18 -0.53 2.60 -8.85
CA PRO A 18 -1.05 2.57 -7.49
C PRO A 18 -1.46 1.16 -7.09
N GLN A 19 -1.57 0.97 -5.79
CA GLN A 19 -1.77 -0.31 -5.11
C GLN A 19 -2.91 -0.11 -4.14
N VAL A 20 -3.68 -1.15 -3.86
CA VAL A 20 -4.95 -0.97 -3.17
C VAL A 20 -4.86 -1.51 -1.78
N VAL A 21 -5.24 -0.67 -0.83
CA VAL A 21 -5.33 -1.06 0.57
C VAL A 21 -6.51 -2.02 0.73
N THR A 22 -6.25 -3.22 1.23
CA THR A 22 -7.25 -4.28 1.40
C THR A 22 -7.58 -4.58 2.84
N GLU A 23 -6.71 -4.21 3.78
CA GLU A 23 -6.92 -4.38 5.22
C GLU A 23 -6.15 -3.29 5.96
N VAL A 24 -6.74 -2.72 7.01
CA VAL A 24 -6.11 -1.67 7.84
C VAL A 24 -6.23 -2.05 9.31
N THR A 25 -5.13 -1.91 10.05
CA THR A 25 -5.09 -2.06 11.50
C THR A 25 -4.51 -0.81 12.15
N GLU A 26 -4.38 -0.82 13.47
CA GLU A 26 -3.76 0.29 14.20
C GLU A 26 -2.26 0.46 13.89
N THR A 27 -1.57 -0.59 13.43
CA THR A 27 -0.09 -0.61 13.30
C THR A 27 0.42 -0.92 11.90
N TRP A 28 -0.38 -1.57 11.07
CA TRP A 28 -0.05 -1.90 9.68
C TRP A 28 -1.29 -1.89 8.78
N PHE A 29 -1.06 -1.83 7.48
CA PHE A 29 -2.11 -2.07 6.47
C PHE A 29 -1.56 -2.97 5.37
N ASP A 30 -2.42 -3.79 4.77
CA ASP A 30 -2.07 -4.64 3.66
C ASP A 30 -2.50 -4.00 2.34
N VAL A 31 -1.67 -4.17 1.31
CA VAL A 31 -1.95 -3.70 -0.04
C VAL A 31 -1.84 -4.82 -1.05
N ASN A 32 -2.75 -4.81 -2.00
CA ASN A 32 -2.74 -5.70 -3.15
C ASN A 32 -2.35 -4.93 -4.41
N SER A 33 -1.42 -5.52 -5.15
CA SER A 33 -1.02 -5.03 -6.45
C SER A 33 -1.92 -5.58 -7.56
N HIS A 34 -2.11 -4.80 -8.62
CA HIS A 34 -2.75 -5.30 -9.83
C HIS A 34 -2.06 -6.56 -10.40
N SER A 35 -0.74 -6.71 -10.18
CA SER A 35 0.04 -7.88 -10.59
C SER A 35 -0.12 -9.11 -9.67
N GLY A 36 -0.95 -9.03 -8.62
CA GLY A 36 -1.21 -10.13 -7.68
C GLY A 36 -0.16 -10.31 -6.57
N SER A 37 0.84 -9.42 -6.48
CA SER A 37 1.71 -9.29 -5.30
C SER A 37 0.96 -8.67 -4.12
N TYR A 38 1.29 -9.14 -2.92
CA TYR A 38 0.66 -8.74 -1.66
C TYR A 38 1.73 -8.24 -0.68
N TYR A 39 1.54 -7.04 -0.15
CA TYR A 39 2.51 -6.40 0.74
C TYR A 39 1.85 -5.93 2.03
N ARG A 40 2.58 -6.02 3.13
CA ARG A 40 2.20 -5.43 4.42
C ARG A 40 3.05 -4.20 4.69
N PHE A 41 2.42 -3.06 4.94
CA PHE A 41 3.07 -1.80 5.25
C PHE A 41 3.07 -1.52 6.74
N TYR A 42 4.24 -1.10 7.25
CA TYR A 42 4.42 -0.60 8.61
C TYR A 42 4.74 0.89 8.55
N PRO A 43 3.72 1.78 8.49
CA PRO A 43 3.92 3.20 8.20
C PRO A 43 4.72 3.94 9.27
N HIS A 44 4.65 3.50 10.52
CA HIS A 44 5.41 4.10 11.62
C HIS A 44 6.92 3.89 11.43
N ASP A 45 7.30 2.68 11.00
CA ASP A 45 8.69 2.26 10.86
C ASP A 45 9.20 2.41 9.42
N ARG A 46 8.33 2.83 8.49
CA ARG A 46 8.64 3.12 7.08
C ARG A 46 9.28 1.97 6.32
N TYR A 47 8.71 0.78 6.45
CA TYR A 47 9.07 -0.37 5.63
C TYR A 47 7.81 -1.15 5.22
N LEU A 48 7.99 -2.06 4.26
CA LEU A 48 6.98 -3.01 3.85
C LEU A 48 7.58 -4.42 3.71
N ILE A 49 6.74 -5.43 3.88
CA ILE A 49 7.10 -6.84 3.67
C ILE A 49 6.28 -7.39 2.51
N ASN A 50 6.94 -7.97 1.51
CA ASN A 50 6.28 -8.82 0.53
C ASN A 50 5.88 -10.14 1.19
N GLN A 51 4.59 -10.33 1.38
CA GLN A 51 4.04 -11.50 2.09
C GLN A 51 4.21 -12.82 1.31
N GLN A 52 4.56 -12.77 0.02
CA GLN A 52 4.82 -13.96 -0.79
C GLN A 52 6.26 -14.44 -0.68
N SER A 53 7.22 -13.52 -0.55
CA SER A 53 8.66 -13.82 -0.54
C SER A 53 9.34 -13.57 0.80
N ASP A 54 8.59 -13.07 1.79
CA ASP A 54 9.08 -12.64 3.10
C ASP A 54 10.24 -11.62 3.00
N THR A 55 10.21 -10.79 1.95
CA THR A 55 11.27 -9.82 1.67
C THR A 55 10.84 -8.44 2.17
N GLU A 56 11.69 -7.83 2.97
CA GLU A 56 11.53 -6.47 3.49
C GLU A 56 12.08 -5.44 2.50
N TYR A 57 11.40 -4.29 2.42
CA TYR A 57 11.83 -3.13 1.63
C TYR A 57 11.60 -1.85 2.43
N ASP A 58 12.59 -0.98 2.44
CA ASP A 58 12.47 0.38 2.99
C ASP A 58 11.50 1.23 2.15
N VAL A 59 10.77 2.13 2.81
CA VAL A 59 9.81 3.05 2.21
C VAL A 59 10.25 4.48 2.49
N ASP A 60 10.91 5.09 1.51
CA ASP A 60 11.37 6.47 1.60
C ASP A 60 10.25 7.47 1.26
N GLU A 61 9.38 7.08 0.32
CA GLU A 61 8.29 7.90 -0.19
C GLU A 61 6.97 7.13 -0.11
N PHE A 62 5.92 7.78 0.38
CA PHE A 62 4.57 7.21 0.48
C PHE A 62 3.53 8.30 0.16
N GLU A 63 2.58 7.96 -0.71
CA GLU A 63 1.52 8.86 -1.17
C GLU A 63 0.20 8.11 -1.29
N ILE A 64 -0.89 8.75 -0.85
CA ILE A 64 -2.26 8.33 -1.13
C ILE A 64 -2.69 9.08 -2.40
N VAL A 65 -3.00 8.35 -3.46
CA VAL A 65 -3.28 8.91 -4.79
C VAL A 65 -4.77 8.94 -5.15
N GLY A 66 -5.64 8.38 -4.30
CA GLY A 66 -7.09 8.34 -4.52
C GLY A 66 -7.74 7.14 -3.83
N GLU A 67 -8.92 6.73 -4.31
CA GLU A 67 -9.70 5.60 -3.79
C GLU A 67 -10.21 4.73 -4.94
N VAL A 68 -10.51 3.45 -4.71
CA VAL A 68 -10.98 2.53 -5.78
C VAL A 68 -12.28 3.00 -6.46
N TYR A 69 -13.09 3.82 -5.77
CA TYR A 69 -14.30 4.43 -6.34
C TYR A 69 -14.00 5.51 -7.40
N ASP A 70 -12.76 6.00 -7.49
CA ASP A 70 -12.26 6.72 -8.66
C ASP A 70 -12.03 5.73 -9.81
N THR A 71 -13.14 5.32 -10.43
CA THR A 71 -13.29 4.36 -11.55
C THR A 71 -12.43 4.64 -12.80
N SER A 72 -11.56 5.64 -12.76
CA SER A 72 -10.60 5.98 -13.81
C SER A 72 -9.16 5.51 -13.51
N VAL A 73 -8.88 5.02 -12.29
CA VAL A 73 -7.51 4.81 -11.78
C VAL A 73 -7.12 3.33 -11.62
N TRP A 74 -8.01 2.39 -12.00
CA TRP A 74 -7.80 0.95 -11.85
C TRP A 74 -7.56 0.19 -13.16
#